data_AF-A0A2P4WW73-F1
#
_entry.id   AF-A0A2P4WW73-F1
#
_cell.length_a   1.000
_cell.length_b   1.000
_cell.length_c   1.000
_cell.angle_alpha   90.00
_cell.angle_beta   90.00
_cell.angle_gamma   90.00
#
_symmetry.space_group_name_H-M   'P 1'
#
loop_
_entity.id
_entity.type
_entity.pdbx_description
1 polymer ?
#
loop_
_entity_poly.entity_id
_entity_poly.type
_entity_poly.pdbx_seq_one_letter_code
_entity_poly.pdbx_strand_id
1 'polypeptide(L)'
;MGVFMDELGPFDESLRFFSYAAQLCDGDKATLEVHIGIDVLPIQRAVNQLRTAVYPSLSSMFERRNSGRLSGDNHKLRRVGFISTWFRVHSVGKLLLGVVQNLDRTKFRVIIYHCVHFLRESDKITEAFKHTADEFVELPKSQDTAVQMLRKALLDVVVFPELGMDEWTVLLSHHRVAPIQCVFWGHPITTGNPHIDYFISSEHFVSEHSKEPNQNQNIKQLKLSGYRQSSFSEQIVLFRGLSTIFTEPKRLTAESERITRSRLHLPTNRRIYLCPRRKTSTNFMAWMQTLMKLHPAFDEALAGILAHDEKATIVLLASDTQIVWMEKLRRRFRQRFGRV
;
A
#
# COMPACT_ATOMS: atom_id res chain seq x y z
N MET A 1 5.67 9.77 -8.19
CA MET A 1 6.06 8.40 -8.58
C MET A 1 6.85 7.88 -7.39
N GLY A 2 6.27 7.01 -6.58
CA GLY A 2 6.94 6.39 -5.45
C GLY A 2 7.57 5.10 -5.94
N VAL A 3 8.90 5.08 -6.07
CA VAL A 3 9.65 3.86 -6.42
C VAL A 3 9.97 3.15 -5.12
N PHE A 4 9.48 1.93 -4.96
CA PHE A 4 9.85 1.08 -3.83
C PHE A 4 11.29 0.57 -4.05
N MET A 5 12.21 0.92 -3.14
CA MET A 5 13.64 0.55 -3.23
C MET A 5 13.95 -0.90 -2.85
N ASP A 6 12.97 -1.80 -2.85
CA ASP A 6 13.21 -3.21 -2.50
C ASP A 6 14.01 -3.97 -3.56
N GLU A 7 14.28 -3.37 -4.72
CA GLU A 7 14.58 -4.16 -5.93
C GLU A 7 15.81 -3.70 -6.74
N LEU A 8 16.69 -2.86 -6.16
CA LEU A 8 17.89 -2.36 -6.83
C LEU A 8 19.21 -2.90 -6.28
N GLY A 9 19.20 -4.08 -5.65
CA GLY A 9 20.46 -4.67 -5.17
C GLY A 9 21.15 -3.81 -4.10
N PRO A 10 22.48 -3.93 -3.93
CA PRO A 10 23.24 -3.21 -2.91
C PRO A 10 22.99 -1.69 -2.96
N PHE A 11 23.18 -1.02 -1.82
CA PHE A 11 23.03 0.43 -1.65
C PHE A 11 23.69 1.25 -2.79
N ASP A 12 24.84 0.80 -3.29
CA ASP A 12 25.60 1.43 -4.38
C ASP A 12 24.91 1.35 -5.75
N GLU A 13 24.10 0.33 -6.02
CA GLU A 13 23.32 0.22 -7.26
C GLU A 13 22.09 1.13 -7.22
N SER A 14 21.48 1.28 -6.03
CA SER A 14 20.41 2.23 -5.82
C SER A 14 20.86 3.68 -6.08
N LEU A 15 22.12 4.03 -5.71
CA LEU A 15 22.76 5.32 -5.97
C LEU A 15 22.88 5.66 -7.48
N ARG A 16 23.00 4.67 -8.37
CA ARG A 16 23.12 4.91 -9.82
C ARG A 16 21.82 5.42 -10.46
N PHE A 17 20.66 5.05 -9.90
CA PHE A 17 19.37 5.58 -10.36
C PHE A 17 19.21 7.06 -10.02
N PHE A 18 19.91 7.58 -9.00
CA PHE A 18 19.95 9.01 -8.71
C PHE A 18 20.72 9.77 -9.78
N SER A 19 21.84 9.22 -10.27
CA SER A 19 22.61 9.80 -11.39
C SER A 19 21.80 9.81 -12.69
N TYR A 20 21.02 8.76 -12.95
CA TYR A 20 20.17 8.67 -14.14
C TYR A 20 18.91 9.55 -14.04
N ALA A 21 18.27 9.63 -12.88
CA ALA A 21 17.13 10.53 -12.64
C ALA A 21 17.54 12.02 -12.69
N ALA A 22 18.78 12.35 -12.29
CA ALA A 22 19.35 13.69 -12.45
C ALA A 22 19.66 14.03 -13.92
N GLN A 23 19.89 13.03 -14.78
CA GLN A 23 20.15 13.21 -16.21
C GLN A 23 18.87 13.26 -17.07
N LEU A 24 17.77 12.64 -16.62
CA LEU A 24 16.51 12.57 -17.36
C LEU A 24 15.52 13.71 -17.06
N CYS A 25 15.75 14.49 -16.01
CA CYS A 25 14.88 15.58 -15.60
C CYS A 25 15.49 16.94 -15.95
N ASP A 26 15.17 17.46 -17.14
CA ASP A 26 15.26 18.91 -17.41
C ASP A 26 14.14 19.61 -16.61
N GLY A 27 14.36 19.80 -15.30
CA GLY A 27 13.44 20.53 -14.42
C GLY A 27 13.39 20.08 -12.95
N ASP A 28 12.95 21.01 -12.11
CA ASP A 28 13.03 21.08 -10.63
C ASP A 28 12.19 20.08 -9.80
N LYS A 29 11.87 18.86 -10.28
CA LYS A 29 11.03 17.93 -9.51
C LYS A 29 11.40 16.45 -9.66
N ALA A 30 12.15 15.93 -8.68
CA ALA A 30 12.27 14.50 -8.39
C ALA A 30 11.63 14.19 -7.03
N THR A 31 10.87 13.08 -6.92
CA THR A 31 10.35 12.55 -5.65
C THR A 31 10.95 11.17 -5.43
N LEU A 32 11.45 10.91 -4.22
CA LEU A 32 12.21 9.70 -3.91
C LEU A 32 11.61 8.99 -2.70
N GLU A 33 11.56 7.65 -2.74
CA GLU A 33 11.05 6.80 -1.65
C GLU A 33 12.02 5.64 -1.38
N VAL A 34 12.32 5.35 -0.11
CA VAL A 34 13.23 4.26 0.33
C VAL A 34 12.45 3.37 1.31
N HIS A 35 12.50 2.04 1.15
CA HIS A 35 11.99 1.06 2.13
C HIS A 35 13.07 0.05 2.50
N ILE A 36 12.95 -0.57 3.68
CA ILE A 36 13.98 -1.40 4.32
C ILE A 36 13.88 -2.84 3.84
N GLY A 37 14.94 -3.33 3.17
CA GLY A 37 15.02 -4.65 2.54
C GLY A 37 15.42 -5.79 3.50
N ILE A 38 14.50 -6.18 4.39
CA ILE A 38 14.61 -7.44 5.15
C ILE A 38 13.56 -8.41 4.60
N ASP A 39 13.93 -9.67 4.38
CA ASP A 39 12.95 -10.73 4.10
C ASP A 39 12.07 -10.95 5.34
N VAL A 40 10.85 -10.43 5.29
CA VAL A 40 9.90 -10.49 6.40
C VAL A 40 9.08 -11.79 6.42
N LEU A 41 9.19 -12.66 5.41
CA LEU A 41 8.39 -13.88 5.34
C LEU A 41 8.58 -14.82 6.55
N PRO A 42 9.81 -15.10 7.02
CA PRO A 42 10.00 -15.96 8.19
C PRO A 42 9.35 -15.38 9.45
N ILE A 43 9.43 -14.05 9.61
CA ILE A 43 8.82 -13.33 10.74
C ILE A 43 7.30 -13.42 10.65
N GLN A 44 6.72 -13.14 9.49
CA GLN A 44 5.26 -13.20 9.29
C GLN A 44 4.72 -14.61 9.55
N ARG A 45 5.43 -15.66 9.09
CA ARG A 45 5.06 -17.06 9.38
C ARG A 45 5.10 -17.37 10.86
N ALA A 46 6.15 -16.94 11.57
CA ALA A 46 6.26 -17.15 13.01
C ALA A 46 5.14 -16.44 13.78
N VAL A 47 4.80 -15.21 13.40
CA VAL A 47 3.68 -14.47 13.99
C VAL A 47 2.34 -15.16 13.72
N ASN A 48 2.12 -15.67 12.51
CA ASN A 48 0.87 -16.38 12.19
C ASN A 48 0.76 -17.73 12.91
N GLN A 49 1.87 -18.46 13.07
CA GLN A 49 1.90 -19.67 13.91
C GLN A 49 1.52 -19.36 15.36
N LEU A 50 2.05 -18.26 15.92
CA LEU A 50 1.68 -17.80 17.25
C LEU A 50 0.18 -17.44 17.33
N ARG A 51 -0.37 -16.73 16.33
CA ARG A 51 -1.79 -16.39 16.26
C ARG A 51 -2.66 -17.65 16.26
N THR A 52 -2.33 -18.64 15.45
CA THR A 52 -3.07 -19.92 15.41
C THR A 52 -2.98 -20.67 16.74
N ALA A 53 -1.84 -20.63 17.43
CA ALA A 53 -1.68 -21.26 18.73
C ALA A 53 -2.50 -20.55 19.83
N VAL A 54 -2.56 -19.22 19.81
CA VAL A 54 -3.31 -18.42 20.80
C VAL A 54 -4.81 -18.41 20.51
N TYR A 55 -5.20 -18.47 19.23
CA TYR A 55 -6.60 -18.43 18.78
C TYR A 55 -6.93 -19.67 17.94
N PRO A 56 -7.25 -20.83 18.55
CA PRO A 56 -7.60 -22.05 17.82
C PRO A 56 -8.83 -21.89 16.91
N SER A 57 -9.70 -20.92 17.17
CA SER A 57 -10.85 -20.58 16.32
C SER A 57 -10.46 -20.15 14.90
N LEU A 58 -9.22 -19.68 14.71
CA LEU A 58 -8.67 -19.34 13.39
C LEU A 58 -8.48 -20.58 12.50
N SER A 59 -8.32 -21.77 13.10
CA SER A 59 -8.25 -23.05 12.37
C SER A 59 -9.62 -23.62 12.01
N SER A 60 -10.71 -22.88 12.23
CA SER A 60 -12.07 -23.36 11.97
C SER A 60 -12.24 -23.81 10.52
N MET A 61 -12.80 -25.01 10.34
CA MET A 61 -13.02 -25.58 9.02
C MET A 61 -13.95 -24.67 8.20
N PHE A 62 -13.49 -24.31 7.01
CA PHE A 62 -14.34 -23.75 5.98
C PHE A 62 -14.93 -24.90 5.19
N GLU A 63 -16.18 -25.22 5.48
CA GLU A 63 -16.97 -26.05 4.59
C GLU A 63 -17.25 -25.25 3.33
N ARG A 64 -16.48 -25.53 2.28
CA ARG A 64 -16.87 -25.15 0.94
C ARG A 64 -18.18 -25.87 0.68
N ARG A 65 -19.32 -25.18 0.87
CA ARG A 65 -20.57 -25.65 0.26
C ARG A 65 -20.22 -25.82 -1.20
N ASN A 66 -20.24 -27.07 -1.67
CA ASN A 66 -20.14 -27.36 -3.09
C ASN A 66 -21.27 -26.56 -3.73
N SER A 67 -20.95 -25.38 -4.23
CA SER A 67 -21.69 -24.78 -5.31
C SER A 67 -21.41 -25.64 -6.54
N GLY A 68 -21.83 -26.91 -6.50
CA GLY A 68 -22.51 -27.43 -7.67
C GLY A 68 -23.56 -26.37 -7.91
N ARG A 69 -23.33 -25.53 -8.93
CA ARG A 69 -24.24 -24.46 -9.33
C ARG A 69 -25.62 -25.03 -9.13
N LEU A 70 -26.39 -24.51 -8.18
CA LEU A 70 -27.77 -24.94 -8.00
C LEU A 70 -28.38 -24.77 -9.38
N SER A 71 -28.64 -25.91 -10.03
CA SER A 71 -29.11 -25.99 -11.40
C SER A 71 -30.50 -25.36 -11.41
N GLY A 72 -30.55 -24.04 -11.58
CA GLY A 72 -31.76 -23.25 -11.41
C GLY A 72 -31.54 -21.81 -10.94
N ASP A 73 -30.42 -21.46 -10.31
CA ASP A 73 -30.20 -20.09 -9.85
C ASP A 73 -29.33 -19.29 -10.82
N ASN A 74 -29.85 -18.13 -11.23
CA ASN A 74 -29.40 -17.29 -12.33
C ASN A 74 -28.14 -16.47 -11.94
N HIS A 75 -27.24 -17.05 -11.15
CA HIS A 75 -26.00 -16.43 -10.66
C HIS A 75 -24.94 -16.35 -11.77
N LYS A 76 -25.22 -15.52 -12.77
CA LYS A 76 -24.35 -15.26 -13.92
C LYS A 76 -23.11 -14.44 -13.54
N LEU A 77 -23.18 -13.65 -12.46
CA LEU A 77 -22.13 -12.74 -12.00
C LEU A 77 -21.33 -13.32 -10.84
N ARG A 78 -20.01 -13.16 -10.88
CA ARG A 78 -19.10 -13.50 -9.79
C ARG A 78 -19.20 -12.48 -8.66
N ARG A 79 -19.40 -12.94 -7.42
CA ARG A 79 -19.51 -12.09 -6.22
C ARG A 79 -18.12 -11.79 -5.68
N VAL A 80 -17.69 -10.53 -5.77
CA VAL A 80 -16.38 -10.05 -5.30
C VAL A 80 -16.59 -9.15 -4.10
N GLY A 81 -16.08 -9.56 -2.93
CA GLY A 81 -16.14 -8.78 -1.70
C GLY A 81 -14.81 -8.05 -1.44
N PHE A 82 -14.84 -6.73 -1.24
CA PHE A 82 -13.69 -5.98 -0.75
C PHE A 82 -13.85 -5.70 0.74
N ILE A 83 -12.84 -6.04 1.56
CA ILE A 83 -12.94 -5.96 3.02
C ILE A 83 -11.84 -5.03 3.56
N SER A 84 -12.22 -3.92 4.19
CA SER A 84 -11.26 -2.99 4.82
C SER A 84 -11.95 -1.99 5.74
N THR A 85 -11.20 -1.48 6.72
CA THR A 85 -11.58 -0.30 7.51
C THR A 85 -11.40 1.01 6.71
N TRP A 86 -10.56 1.00 5.67
CA TRP A 86 -9.99 2.21 5.04
C TRP A 86 -10.70 2.67 3.76
N PHE A 87 -11.95 2.28 3.53
CA PHE A 87 -12.81 2.79 2.45
C PHE A 87 -13.27 4.23 2.72
N ARG A 88 -12.31 5.14 2.79
CA ARG A 88 -12.48 6.54 3.23
C ARG A 88 -11.35 7.42 2.70
N VAL A 89 -11.20 8.66 3.17
CA VAL A 89 -10.09 9.57 2.83
C VAL A 89 -8.78 9.05 3.44
N HIS A 90 -8.30 7.97 2.83
CA HIS A 90 -7.09 7.21 3.11
C HIS A 90 -6.44 6.82 1.77
N SER A 91 -5.17 6.42 1.75
CA SER A 91 -4.50 5.98 0.52
C SER A 91 -5.25 4.82 -0.13
N VAL A 92 -5.59 3.80 0.66
CA VAL A 92 -6.39 2.64 0.24
C VAL A 92 -7.69 3.05 -0.44
N GLY A 93 -8.54 3.83 0.23
CA GLY A 93 -9.82 4.26 -0.33
C GLY A 93 -9.65 5.09 -1.61
N LYS A 94 -8.67 5.99 -1.67
CA LYS A 94 -8.40 6.81 -2.86
C LYS A 94 -7.95 5.99 -4.07
N LEU A 95 -7.10 4.98 -3.85
CA LEU A 95 -6.51 4.17 -4.92
C LEU A 95 -7.47 3.10 -5.45
N LEU A 96 -8.34 2.56 -4.59
CA LEU A 96 -9.29 1.51 -4.97
C LEU A 96 -10.66 2.01 -5.39
N LEU A 97 -11.05 3.24 -5.06
CA LEU A 97 -12.36 3.76 -5.46
C LEU A 97 -12.55 3.67 -6.98
N GLY A 98 -11.55 4.12 -7.74
CA GLY A 98 -11.60 4.02 -9.21
C GLY A 98 -11.65 2.57 -9.70
N VAL A 99 -10.96 1.63 -9.03
CA VAL A 99 -11.00 0.20 -9.38
C VAL A 99 -12.40 -0.36 -9.21
N VAL A 100 -13.03 -0.08 -8.06
CA VAL A 100 -14.42 -0.49 -7.77
C VAL A 100 -15.40 0.16 -8.75
N GLN A 101 -15.19 1.42 -9.13
CA GLN A 101 -16.01 2.14 -10.12
C GLN A 101 -15.98 1.48 -11.50
N ASN A 102 -14.83 0.99 -11.94
CA ASN A 102 -14.62 0.54 -13.31
C ASN A 102 -14.67 -1.00 -13.47
N LEU A 103 -14.91 -1.75 -12.39
CA LEU A 103 -15.02 -3.22 -12.50
C LEU A 103 -16.24 -3.60 -13.34
N ASP A 104 -16.04 -4.49 -14.32
CA ASP A 104 -17.05 -4.90 -15.28
C ASP A 104 -18.28 -5.56 -14.62
N ARG A 105 -19.37 -4.80 -14.45
CA ARG A 105 -20.61 -5.25 -13.81
C ARG A 105 -21.38 -6.28 -14.63
N THR A 106 -21.00 -6.53 -15.88
CA THR A 106 -21.54 -7.65 -16.67
C THR A 106 -20.93 -9.00 -16.26
N LYS A 107 -19.84 -8.99 -15.49
CA LYS A 107 -19.12 -10.17 -15.00
C LYS A 107 -19.11 -10.27 -13.48
N PHE A 108 -19.10 -9.15 -12.78
CA PHE A 108 -18.89 -9.08 -11.34
C PHE A 108 -20.01 -8.33 -10.63
N ARG A 109 -20.47 -8.89 -9.50
CA ARG A 109 -21.22 -8.18 -8.47
C ARG A 109 -20.24 -7.79 -7.37
N VAL A 110 -20.11 -6.50 -7.08
CA VAL A 110 -19.13 -5.93 -6.18
C VAL A 110 -19.77 -5.52 -4.87
N ILE A 111 -19.29 -6.13 -3.78
CA ILE A 111 -19.75 -5.87 -2.42
C ILE A 111 -18.61 -5.24 -1.63
N ILE A 112 -18.88 -4.14 -0.94
CA ILE A 112 -17.96 -3.53 0.01
C ILE A 112 -18.35 -3.95 1.42
N TYR A 113 -17.41 -4.53 2.15
CA TYR A 113 -17.51 -4.84 3.57
C TYR A 113 -16.64 -3.86 4.36
N HIS A 114 -17.29 -2.87 4.95
CA HIS A 114 -16.62 -1.83 5.73
C HIS A 114 -16.48 -2.27 7.19
N CYS A 115 -15.24 -2.39 7.66
CA CYS A 115 -14.95 -2.79 9.04
C CYS A 115 -15.10 -1.57 9.96
N VAL A 116 -16.06 -1.61 10.90
CA VAL A 116 -16.39 -0.45 11.78
C VAL A 116 -15.99 -0.65 13.25
N HIS A 117 -15.02 -1.54 13.51
CA HIS A 117 -14.65 -1.96 14.86
C HIS A 117 -13.99 -0.83 15.69
N PHE A 118 -13.16 0.02 15.08
CA PHE A 118 -12.63 1.24 15.73
C PHE A 118 -12.98 2.55 15.00
N LEU A 119 -13.48 2.50 13.76
CA LEU A 119 -13.73 3.70 12.95
C LEU A 119 -15.04 3.58 12.18
N ARG A 120 -16.01 4.43 12.49
CA ARG A 120 -17.36 4.39 11.89
C ARG A 120 -17.74 5.66 11.11
N GLU A 121 -16.98 6.73 11.27
CA GLU A 121 -17.26 8.00 10.59
C GLU A 121 -17.18 7.83 9.07
N SER A 122 -18.22 8.30 8.38
CA SER A 122 -18.27 8.34 6.93
C SER A 122 -17.71 9.67 6.41
N ASP A 123 -17.00 9.60 5.29
CA ASP A 123 -16.55 10.79 4.56
C ASP A 123 -16.88 10.70 3.07
N LYS A 124 -16.43 11.69 2.30
CA LYS A 124 -16.73 11.79 0.87
C LYS A 124 -16.32 10.55 0.07
N ILE A 125 -15.27 9.84 0.48
CA ILE A 125 -14.82 8.62 -0.22
C ILE A 125 -15.66 7.42 0.25
N THR A 126 -16.00 7.34 1.54
CA THR A 126 -16.92 6.30 2.04
C THR A 126 -18.28 6.38 1.36
N GLU A 127 -18.85 7.59 1.24
CA GLU A 127 -20.11 7.80 0.51
C GLU A 127 -19.98 7.45 -0.98
N ALA A 128 -18.82 7.73 -1.61
CA ALA A 128 -18.59 7.32 -2.99
C ALA A 128 -18.54 5.79 -3.16
N PHE A 129 -17.98 5.04 -2.20
CA PHE A 129 -18.06 3.58 -2.20
C PHE A 129 -19.50 3.08 -2.04
N LYS A 130 -20.28 3.67 -1.12
CA LYS A 130 -21.70 3.32 -0.93
C LYS A 130 -22.51 3.49 -2.21
N HIS A 131 -22.26 4.56 -2.97
CA HIS A 131 -22.97 4.82 -4.23
C HIS A 131 -22.51 3.91 -5.37
N THR A 132 -21.24 3.49 -5.39
CA THR A 132 -20.64 2.79 -6.53
C THR A 132 -20.78 1.27 -6.44
N ALA A 133 -20.73 0.73 -5.22
CA ALA A 133 -20.82 -0.71 -4.99
C ALA A 133 -22.24 -1.21 -5.27
N ASP A 134 -22.37 -2.47 -5.68
CA ASP A 134 -23.69 -3.10 -5.79
C ASP A 134 -24.31 -3.29 -4.39
N GLU A 135 -23.46 -3.52 -3.38
CA GLU A 135 -23.83 -3.57 -1.96
C GLU A 135 -22.73 -2.96 -1.09
N PHE A 136 -23.13 -2.26 -0.03
CA PHE A 136 -22.23 -1.75 1.00
C PHE A 136 -22.72 -2.23 2.38
N VAL A 137 -21.88 -2.98 3.08
CA VAL A 137 -22.24 -3.67 4.33
C VAL A 137 -21.24 -3.30 5.42
N GLU A 138 -21.72 -2.79 6.56
CA GLU A 138 -20.90 -2.63 7.75
C GLU A 138 -20.73 -3.99 8.45
N LEU A 139 -19.48 -4.42 8.68
CA LEU A 139 -19.22 -5.62 9.44
C LEU A 139 -19.40 -5.37 10.95
N PRO A 140 -20.02 -6.31 11.69
CA PRO A 140 -20.18 -6.18 13.13
C PRO A 140 -18.82 -6.21 13.83
N LYS A 141 -18.76 -5.63 15.04
CA LYS A 141 -17.50 -5.58 15.81
C LYS A 141 -17.01 -6.96 16.28
N SER A 142 -17.95 -7.90 16.51
CA SER A 142 -17.64 -9.30 16.85
C SER A 142 -17.08 -10.01 15.62
N GLN A 143 -15.88 -10.58 15.76
CA GLN A 143 -15.24 -11.36 14.70
C GLN A 143 -16.08 -12.56 14.27
N ASP A 144 -16.57 -13.36 15.21
CA ASP A 144 -17.37 -14.55 14.89
C ASP A 144 -18.62 -14.18 14.08
N THR A 145 -19.29 -13.10 14.47
CA THR A 145 -20.48 -12.62 13.76
C THR A 145 -20.13 -12.13 12.35
N ALA A 146 -19.00 -11.44 12.19
CA ALA A 146 -18.51 -10.97 10.90
C ALA A 146 -18.14 -12.14 9.97
N VAL A 147 -17.45 -13.16 10.50
CA VAL A 147 -17.08 -14.38 9.76
C VAL A 147 -18.34 -15.14 9.32
N GLN A 148 -19.32 -15.31 10.20
CA GLN A 148 -20.59 -15.94 9.85
C GLN A 148 -21.34 -15.16 8.77
N MET A 149 -21.35 -13.83 8.86
CA MET A 149 -21.96 -12.96 7.85
C MET A 149 -21.28 -13.12 6.48
N LEU A 150 -19.94 -13.10 6.44
CA LEU A 150 -19.17 -13.26 5.21
C LEU A 150 -19.34 -14.66 4.59
N ARG A 151 -19.34 -15.73 5.41
CA ARG A 151 -19.60 -17.10 4.93
C ARG A 151 -21.01 -17.24 4.36
N LYS A 152 -22.01 -16.58 4.95
CA LYS A 152 -23.40 -16.54 4.43
C LYS A 152 -23.53 -15.73 3.14
N ALA A 153 -22.59 -14.83 2.84
CA ALA A 153 -22.63 -14.01 1.64
C ALA A 153 -22.21 -14.75 0.36
N LEU A 154 -21.71 -15.99 0.47
CA LEU A 154 -21.35 -16.87 -0.64
C LEU A 154 -20.48 -16.16 -1.71
N LEU A 155 -19.44 -15.46 -1.25
CA LEU A 155 -18.52 -14.73 -2.13
C LEU A 155 -17.69 -15.73 -2.94
N ASP A 156 -17.48 -15.44 -4.23
CA ASP A 156 -16.56 -16.20 -5.08
C ASP A 156 -15.11 -15.79 -4.78
N VAL A 157 -14.88 -14.49 -4.58
CA VAL A 157 -13.56 -13.89 -4.34
C VAL A 157 -13.68 -12.85 -3.23
N VAL A 158 -12.72 -12.87 -2.30
CA VAL A 158 -12.49 -11.78 -1.34
C VAL A 158 -11.19 -11.08 -1.67
N VAL A 159 -11.20 -9.75 -1.64
CA VAL A 159 -10.02 -8.91 -1.82
C VAL A 159 -9.84 -8.06 -0.56
N PHE A 160 -8.72 -8.25 0.13
CA PHE A 160 -8.25 -7.36 1.18
C PHE A 160 -7.37 -6.27 0.53
N PRO A 161 -7.79 -5.01 0.49
CA PRO A 161 -6.98 -3.91 -0.04
C PRO A 161 -5.60 -3.74 0.62
N GLU A 162 -5.52 -4.11 1.89
CA GLU A 162 -4.34 -4.14 2.72
C GLU A 162 -4.55 -5.14 3.85
N LEU A 163 -3.46 -5.60 4.44
CA LEU A 163 -3.43 -6.33 5.71
C LEU A 163 -2.21 -5.86 6.49
N GLY A 164 -2.37 -5.64 7.80
CA GLY A 164 -1.28 -5.25 8.71
C GLY A 164 -1.40 -3.86 9.31
N MET A 165 -2.35 -3.02 8.88
CA MET A 165 -2.60 -1.72 9.52
C MET A 165 -3.49 -1.82 10.78
N ASP A 166 -4.29 -2.89 10.89
CA ASP A 166 -5.09 -3.19 12.08
C ASP A 166 -5.17 -4.70 12.33
N GLU A 167 -5.13 -5.11 13.60
CA GLU A 167 -5.09 -6.53 13.97
C GLU A 167 -6.44 -7.23 13.73
N TRP A 168 -7.55 -6.49 13.75
CA TRP A 168 -8.88 -7.08 13.55
C TRP A 168 -9.03 -7.62 12.13
N THR A 169 -8.63 -6.86 11.10
CA THR A 169 -8.65 -7.34 9.71
C THR A 169 -7.63 -8.46 9.47
N VAL A 170 -6.47 -8.41 10.14
CA VAL A 170 -5.48 -9.49 10.11
C VAL A 170 -6.06 -10.80 10.66
N LEU A 171 -6.68 -10.78 11.85
CA LEU A 171 -7.34 -11.95 12.41
C LEU A 171 -8.50 -12.44 11.54
N LEU A 172 -9.32 -11.52 11.00
CA LEU A 172 -10.39 -11.87 10.08
C LEU A 172 -9.87 -12.61 8.84
N SER A 173 -8.72 -12.19 8.30
CA SER A 173 -8.10 -12.79 7.12
C SER A 173 -7.64 -14.25 7.31
N HIS A 174 -7.47 -14.71 8.56
CA HIS A 174 -7.18 -16.11 8.87
C HIS A 174 -8.42 -16.99 8.72
N HIS A 175 -9.63 -16.42 8.78
CA HIS A 175 -10.82 -17.17 8.46
C HIS A 175 -10.99 -17.25 6.95
N ARG A 176 -11.05 -18.48 6.44
CA ARG A 176 -11.51 -18.69 5.07
C ARG A 176 -13.01 -18.38 5.01
N VAL A 177 -13.36 -17.35 4.23
CA VAL A 177 -14.73 -16.84 4.02
C VAL A 177 -15.16 -16.86 2.55
N ALA A 178 -14.22 -17.07 1.62
CA ALA A 178 -14.46 -17.30 0.20
C ALA A 178 -13.49 -18.36 -0.35
N PRO A 179 -13.81 -19.04 -1.47
CA PRO A 179 -12.91 -20.01 -2.10
C PRO A 179 -11.58 -19.40 -2.57
N ILE A 180 -11.59 -18.12 -2.94
CA ILE A 180 -10.40 -17.36 -3.33
C ILE A 180 -10.30 -16.13 -2.42
N GLN A 181 -9.17 -15.98 -1.75
CA GLN A 181 -8.84 -14.80 -0.96
C GLN A 181 -7.56 -14.17 -1.49
N CYS A 182 -7.63 -12.90 -1.81
CA CYS A 182 -6.53 -12.12 -2.33
C CYS A 182 -6.22 -10.97 -1.39
N VAL A 183 -4.96 -10.58 -1.35
CA VAL A 183 -4.53 -9.31 -0.77
C VAL A 183 -4.00 -8.41 -1.88
N PHE A 184 -4.18 -7.12 -1.72
CA PHE A 184 -3.70 -6.08 -2.60
C PHE A 184 -2.52 -5.34 -1.93
N TRP A 185 -1.69 -4.64 -2.72
CA TRP A 185 -0.43 -4.04 -2.24
C TRP A 185 -0.59 -2.80 -1.33
N GLY A 186 -1.76 -2.55 -0.73
CA GLY A 186 -1.96 -1.41 0.18
C GLY A 186 -1.02 -1.43 1.39
N HIS A 187 -0.57 -2.62 1.81
CA HIS A 187 0.65 -2.82 2.59
C HIS A 187 1.57 -3.75 1.79
N PRO A 188 2.68 -3.25 1.20
CA PRO A 188 3.43 -3.98 0.16
C PRO A 188 4.44 -4.98 0.73
N ILE A 189 3.98 -5.88 1.61
CA ILE A 189 4.78 -7.02 2.09
C ILE A 189 3.91 -8.29 2.08
N THR A 190 4.55 -9.46 2.09
CA THR A 190 3.87 -10.75 2.29
C THR A 190 3.07 -10.79 3.59
N THR A 191 1.89 -11.40 3.57
CA THR A 191 1.08 -11.59 4.78
C THR A 191 1.60 -12.76 5.63
N GLY A 192 2.33 -13.69 5.01
CA GLY A 192 2.67 -14.98 5.62
C GLY A 192 1.45 -15.85 5.98
N ASN A 193 0.24 -15.45 5.61
CA ASN A 193 -1.00 -16.07 6.04
C ASN A 193 -1.37 -17.21 5.07
N PRO A 194 -1.46 -18.47 5.53
CA PRO A 194 -1.76 -19.60 4.65
C PRO A 194 -3.18 -19.58 4.06
N HIS A 195 -4.05 -18.68 4.52
CA HIS A 195 -5.41 -18.49 4.03
C HIS A 195 -5.54 -17.37 2.98
N ILE A 196 -4.43 -16.76 2.55
CA ILE A 196 -4.41 -15.81 1.43
C ILE A 196 -3.74 -16.50 0.23
N ASP A 197 -4.48 -16.62 -0.87
CA ASP A 197 -4.04 -17.39 -2.03
C ASP A 197 -3.19 -16.52 -2.97
N TYR A 198 -3.56 -15.25 -3.13
CA TYR A 198 -2.94 -14.36 -4.12
C TYR A 198 -2.54 -13.01 -3.55
N PHE A 199 -1.37 -12.52 -3.96
CA PHE A 199 -0.94 -11.14 -3.77
C PHE A 199 -1.05 -10.40 -5.11
N ILE A 200 -1.95 -9.42 -5.21
CA ILE A 200 -2.19 -8.65 -6.42
C ILE A 200 -1.21 -7.47 -6.45
N SER A 201 -0.40 -7.40 -7.51
CA SER A 201 0.62 -6.38 -7.74
C SER A 201 0.65 -5.92 -9.20
N SER A 202 1.65 -5.11 -9.57
CA SER A 202 1.85 -4.57 -10.91
C SER A 202 3.16 -5.03 -11.51
N GLU A 203 3.18 -5.29 -12.82
CA GLU A 203 4.42 -5.52 -13.58
C GLU A 203 5.40 -4.35 -13.44
N HIS A 204 4.92 -3.12 -13.21
CA HIS A 204 5.76 -1.93 -13.00
C HIS A 204 6.45 -1.87 -11.63
N PHE A 205 6.06 -2.73 -10.70
CA PHE A 205 6.68 -2.79 -9.37
C PHE A 205 7.76 -3.86 -9.29
N VAL A 206 8.14 -4.47 -10.41
CA VAL A 206 9.14 -5.52 -10.49
C VAL A 206 10.31 -5.00 -11.33
N SER A 207 11.51 -4.95 -10.78
CA SER A 207 12.74 -4.63 -11.52
C SER A 207 13.18 -5.84 -12.34
N GLU A 208 13.76 -5.63 -13.54
CA GLU A 208 14.26 -6.70 -14.43
C GLU A 208 15.70 -7.17 -14.10
N HIS A 209 16.32 -6.70 -13.01
CA HIS A 209 17.77 -6.82 -12.80
C HIS A 209 18.17 -7.60 -11.55
N SER A 210 17.72 -8.84 -11.46
CA SER A 210 18.47 -9.89 -10.75
C SER A 210 18.83 -10.98 -11.76
N LYS A 211 19.82 -10.69 -12.62
CA LYS A 211 20.44 -11.70 -13.47
C LYS A 211 21.20 -12.69 -12.57
N GLU A 212 20.60 -13.86 -12.31
CA GLU A 212 21.43 -15.06 -12.35
C GLU A 212 21.50 -15.56 -13.80
N PRO A 213 22.71 -15.89 -14.30
CA PRO A 213 22.89 -16.30 -15.68
C PRO A 213 22.41 -17.74 -15.80
N ASN A 214 21.33 -17.97 -16.54
CA ASN A 214 21.19 -19.22 -17.28
C ASN A 214 20.36 -19.00 -18.54
N GLN A 215 21.02 -19.31 -19.66
CA GLN A 215 20.51 -19.26 -21.01
C GLN A 215 19.43 -20.32 -21.18
N ASN A 216 18.19 -19.87 -21.42
CA ASN A 216 17.26 -20.42 -22.40
C ASN A 216 15.92 -19.71 -22.23
N GLN A 217 15.67 -18.76 -23.12
CA GLN A 217 14.49 -17.93 -23.16
C GLN A 217 13.27 -18.74 -23.61
N ASN A 218 12.24 -18.76 -22.77
CA ASN A 218 10.85 -18.84 -23.19
C ASN A 218 10.15 -17.61 -22.60
N ILE A 219 9.52 -16.80 -23.45
CA ILE A 219 8.93 -15.47 -23.17
C ILE A 219 7.69 -15.53 -22.22
N LYS A 220 7.47 -16.63 -21.48
CA LYS A 220 6.34 -16.81 -20.54
C LYS A 220 6.67 -16.64 -19.06
N GLN A 221 7.91 -16.31 -18.70
CA GLN A 221 8.27 -15.93 -17.34
C GLN A 221 9.01 -14.60 -17.39
N LEU A 222 8.28 -13.50 -17.19
CA LEU A 222 8.89 -12.34 -16.55
C LEU A 222 9.43 -12.85 -15.20
N LYS A 223 10.74 -13.10 -15.14
CA LYS A 223 11.40 -13.44 -13.87
C LYS A 223 11.20 -12.23 -12.97
N LEU A 224 10.45 -12.44 -11.88
CA LEU A 224 10.19 -11.44 -10.86
C LEU A 224 11.49 -11.13 -10.09
N SER A 225 12.42 -10.40 -10.69
CA SER A 225 13.74 -10.15 -10.11
C SER A 225 13.69 -9.26 -8.87
N GLY A 226 12.64 -8.48 -8.73
CA GLY A 226 12.36 -7.67 -7.55
C GLY A 226 11.49 -8.37 -6.51
N TYR A 227 10.31 -8.85 -6.91
CA TYR A 227 9.48 -9.76 -6.14
C TYR A 227 10.01 -11.19 -6.24
N ARG A 228 11.08 -11.54 -5.52
CA ARG A 228 11.46 -12.96 -5.47
C ARG A 228 10.25 -13.76 -5.00
N GLN A 229 9.73 -14.67 -5.82
CA GLN A 229 8.54 -15.47 -5.48
C GLN A 229 8.74 -16.24 -4.15
N SER A 230 10.00 -16.50 -3.77
CA SER A 230 10.38 -17.07 -2.47
C SER A 230 10.09 -16.17 -1.26
N SER A 231 9.96 -14.86 -1.44
CA SER A 231 9.73 -13.87 -0.37
C SER A 231 8.24 -13.64 -0.08
N PHE A 232 7.34 -14.23 -0.88
CA PHE A 232 5.90 -14.19 -0.64
C PHE A 232 5.36 -15.59 -0.36
N SER A 233 4.41 -15.69 0.55
CA SER A 233 3.67 -16.94 0.79
C SER A 233 2.59 -17.18 -0.25
N GLU A 234 2.06 -16.10 -0.80
CA GLU A 234 0.97 -16.03 -1.75
C GLU A 234 1.49 -16.19 -3.17
N GLN A 235 0.63 -16.67 -4.08
CA GLN A 235 0.93 -16.59 -5.51
C GLN A 235 0.79 -15.12 -5.97
N ILE A 236 1.88 -14.55 -6.46
CA ILE A 236 1.88 -13.18 -6.97
C ILE A 236 1.15 -13.12 -8.32
N VAL A 237 0.22 -12.18 -8.45
CA VAL A 237 -0.49 -11.88 -9.69
C VAL A 237 -0.13 -10.47 -10.14
N LEU A 238 0.60 -10.36 -11.24
CA LEU A 238 1.02 -9.07 -11.81
C LEU A 238 0.02 -8.58 -12.85
N PHE A 239 -0.52 -7.39 -12.63
CA PHE A 239 -1.33 -6.68 -13.62
C PHE A 239 -0.44 -5.82 -14.51
N ARG A 240 -0.81 -5.72 -15.80
CA ARG A 240 -0.09 -4.91 -16.80
C ARG A 240 -0.01 -3.41 -16.48
N GLY A 241 -0.98 -2.90 -15.71
CA GLY A 241 -0.98 -1.51 -15.24
C GLY A 241 -0.71 -1.42 -13.74
N LEU A 242 -0.79 -0.23 -13.16
CA LEU A 242 -0.55 0.02 -11.73
C LEU A 242 -1.53 -0.69 -10.77
N SER A 243 -2.49 -1.47 -11.28
CA SER A 243 -3.59 -2.16 -10.58
C SER A 243 -4.52 -1.24 -9.77
N THR A 244 -4.24 0.07 -9.72
CA THR A 244 -4.97 1.13 -9.03
C THR A 244 -5.29 2.26 -10.00
N ILE A 245 -6.22 3.13 -9.61
CA ILE A 245 -6.61 4.29 -10.40
C ILE A 245 -6.32 5.56 -9.62
N PHE A 246 -5.40 6.38 -10.15
CA PHE A 246 -5.12 7.71 -9.63
C PHE A 246 -6.12 8.69 -10.24
N THR A 247 -6.85 9.41 -9.38
CA THR A 247 -7.69 10.52 -9.82
C THR A 247 -6.85 11.76 -10.00
N GLU A 248 -7.23 12.60 -10.97
CA GLU A 248 -6.56 13.86 -11.22
C GLU A 248 -6.56 14.72 -9.94
N PRO A 249 -5.41 15.29 -9.54
CA PRO A 249 -5.36 16.21 -8.41
C PRO A 249 -6.32 17.39 -8.63
N LYS A 250 -7.05 17.77 -7.59
CA LYS A 250 -7.85 19.00 -7.63
C LYS A 250 -6.95 20.19 -7.97
N ARG A 251 -7.43 21.07 -8.86
CA ARG A 251 -6.79 22.36 -9.12
C ARG A 251 -6.59 23.11 -7.81
N LEU A 252 -5.48 23.84 -7.74
CA LEU A 252 -5.20 24.71 -6.61
C LEU A 252 -6.31 25.76 -6.48
N THR A 253 -6.64 26.14 -5.25
CA THR A 253 -7.53 27.26 -5.03
C THR A 253 -6.77 28.57 -5.31
N ALA A 254 -7.47 29.64 -5.67
CA ALA A 254 -6.87 30.97 -5.81
C ALA A 254 -6.12 31.42 -4.54
N GLU A 255 -6.55 30.96 -3.36
CA GLU A 255 -5.82 31.17 -2.11
C GLU A 255 -4.48 30.41 -2.09
N SER A 256 -4.48 29.14 -2.49
CA SER A 256 -3.26 28.31 -2.54
C SER A 256 -2.25 28.85 -3.53
N GLU A 257 -2.71 29.37 -4.67
CA GLU A 257 -1.87 29.99 -5.70
C GLU A 257 -1.17 31.27 -5.21
N ARG A 258 -1.76 31.96 -4.23
CA ARG A 258 -1.17 33.16 -3.60
C ARG A 258 -0.18 32.84 -2.48
N ILE A 259 0.03 31.57 -2.13
CA ILE A 259 0.99 31.19 -1.08
C ILE A 259 2.42 31.34 -1.62
N THR A 260 3.17 32.25 -1.02
CA THR A 260 4.58 32.45 -1.31
C THR A 260 5.48 31.57 -0.44
N ARG A 261 6.75 31.39 -0.86
CA ARG A 261 7.77 30.70 -0.06
C ARG A 261 7.95 31.32 1.33
N SER A 262 7.93 32.65 1.42
CA SER A 262 8.04 33.36 2.70
C SER A 262 6.91 33.02 3.68
N ARG A 263 5.67 32.86 3.17
CA ARG A 263 4.52 32.45 3.98
C ARG A 263 4.65 31.02 4.52
N LEU A 264 5.48 30.18 3.88
CA LEU A 264 5.79 28.82 4.32
C LEU A 264 7.10 28.73 5.11
N HIS A 265 7.71 29.87 5.46
CA HIS A 265 9.03 29.95 6.09
C HIS A 265 10.14 29.24 5.28
N LEU A 266 9.99 29.23 3.95
CA LEU A 266 10.95 28.64 3.02
C LEU A 266 11.85 29.73 2.41
N PRO A 267 13.14 29.43 2.19
CA PRO A 267 14.06 30.39 1.60
C PRO A 267 13.66 30.75 0.16
N THR A 268 13.69 32.05 -0.15
CA THR A 268 13.30 32.59 -1.46
C THR A 268 14.39 32.41 -2.52
N ASN A 269 15.68 32.41 -2.12
CA ASN A 269 16.83 32.35 -3.03
C ASN A 269 17.63 31.03 -2.94
N ARG A 270 16.96 29.93 -2.57
CA ARG A 270 17.53 28.58 -2.47
C ARG A 270 16.69 27.57 -3.24
N ARG A 271 17.32 26.50 -3.71
CA ARG A 271 16.64 25.36 -4.34
C ARG A 271 16.04 24.47 -3.26
N ILE A 272 14.81 24.03 -3.46
CA ILE A 272 14.06 23.29 -2.44
C ILE A 272 13.94 21.84 -2.88
N TYR A 273 14.55 20.95 -2.10
CA TYR A 273 14.40 19.50 -2.24
C TYR A 273 13.39 19.04 -1.20
N LEU A 274 12.19 18.71 -1.66
CA LEU A 274 11.07 18.36 -0.78
C LEU A 274 10.88 16.85 -0.74
N CYS A 275 10.72 16.30 0.46
CA CYS A 275 10.17 14.96 0.67
C CYS A 275 8.70 15.11 1.12
N PRO A 276 7.73 15.16 0.19
CA PRO A 276 6.38 15.60 0.52
C PRO A 276 5.58 14.57 1.32
N ARG A 277 4.77 15.08 2.25
CA ARG A 277 3.61 14.41 2.86
C ARG A 277 2.39 15.31 2.61
N ARG A 278 1.24 14.72 2.26
CA ARG A 278 -0.01 15.50 2.10
C ARG A 278 -0.76 15.56 3.43
N LYS A 279 -0.94 16.75 3.99
CA LYS A 279 -1.95 17.02 5.03
C LYS A 279 -3.29 17.26 4.30
N THR A 280 -4.31 16.46 4.57
CA THR A 280 -5.69 16.80 4.18
C THR A 280 -6.35 17.56 5.33
N SER A 281 -7.14 18.59 5.00
CA SER A 281 -7.73 19.58 5.91
C SER A 281 -8.87 19.06 6.83
N THR A 282 -8.88 17.77 7.11
CA THR A 282 -9.79 17.11 8.04
C THR A 282 -8.99 15.98 8.67
N ASN A 283 -8.92 15.96 10.01
CA ASN A 283 -8.27 15.05 10.99
C ASN A 283 -7.85 13.63 10.56
N PHE A 284 -7.26 13.45 9.39
CA PHE A 284 -6.87 12.16 8.87
C PHE A 284 -5.64 12.26 7.98
N MET A 285 -4.63 11.47 8.34
CA MET A 285 -3.30 11.49 7.76
C MET A 285 -3.31 10.65 6.47
N ALA A 286 -3.08 11.29 5.33
CA ALA A 286 -2.72 10.59 4.10
C ALA A 286 -1.18 10.52 4.04
N TRP A 287 -0.66 9.30 4.03
CA TRP A 287 0.76 9.01 4.18
C TRP A 287 1.44 8.94 2.81
N MET A 288 2.39 9.86 2.56
CA MET A 288 3.34 9.74 1.45
C MET A 288 4.81 9.99 1.83
N GLN A 289 5.12 10.35 3.08
CA GLN A 289 6.40 10.08 3.74
C GLN A 289 6.17 10.14 5.26
N THR A 290 6.45 9.05 5.97
CA THR A 290 6.47 8.99 7.45
C THR A 290 7.93 9.15 7.86
N LEU A 291 8.24 9.93 8.90
CA LEU A 291 9.62 10.07 9.39
C LEU A 291 10.30 8.71 9.70
N MET A 292 9.51 7.67 9.98
CA MET A 292 9.95 6.27 10.12
C MET A 292 10.65 5.69 8.89
N LYS A 293 10.36 6.19 7.68
CA LYS A 293 10.95 5.70 6.43
C LYS A 293 12.35 6.27 6.16
N LEU A 294 12.78 7.28 6.91
CA LEU A 294 14.11 7.89 6.79
C LEU A 294 15.17 7.00 7.45
N HIS A 295 15.50 5.90 6.79
CA HIS A 295 16.59 5.00 7.18
C HIS A 295 17.94 5.76 7.20
N PRO A 296 18.89 5.47 8.11
CA PRO A 296 20.19 6.14 8.15
C PRO A 296 20.96 6.10 6.83
N ALA A 297 20.83 5.03 6.05
CA ALA A 297 21.45 4.94 4.72
C ALA A 297 20.95 6.04 3.75
N PHE A 298 19.74 6.56 3.95
CA PHE A 298 19.23 7.65 3.14
C PHE A 298 19.98 8.98 3.39
N ASP A 299 20.69 9.09 4.51
CA ASP A 299 21.45 10.29 4.86
C ASP A 299 22.57 10.55 3.84
N GLU A 300 23.13 9.52 3.20
CA GLU A 300 24.15 9.69 2.16
C GLU A 300 23.56 10.32 0.88
N ALA A 301 22.31 9.99 0.53
CA ALA A 301 21.63 10.66 -0.59
C ALA A 301 21.39 12.15 -0.27
N LEU A 302 20.99 12.46 0.96
CA LEU A 302 20.83 13.84 1.42
C LEU A 302 22.18 14.58 1.46
N ALA A 303 23.24 13.93 1.92
CA ALA A 303 24.60 14.46 1.92
C ALA A 303 25.08 14.76 0.50
N GLY A 304 24.83 13.84 -0.43
CA GLY A 304 25.16 14.01 -1.85
C GLY A 304 24.50 15.24 -2.45
N ILE A 305 23.21 15.47 -2.17
CA ILE A 305 22.51 16.69 -2.63
C ILE A 305 23.15 17.94 -2.05
N LEU A 306 23.40 17.98 -0.74
CA LEU A 306 23.99 19.16 -0.07
C LEU A 306 25.43 19.43 -0.52
N ALA A 307 26.18 18.40 -0.91
CA ALA A 307 27.54 18.54 -1.41
C ALA A 307 27.61 19.07 -2.85
N HIS A 308 26.63 18.71 -3.70
CA HIS A 308 26.62 19.13 -5.12
C HIS A 308 25.85 20.44 -5.36
N ASP A 309 24.99 20.84 -4.43
CA ASP A 309 24.23 22.08 -4.52
C ASP A 309 24.36 22.91 -3.24
N GLU A 310 25.26 23.90 -3.28
CA GLU A 310 25.47 24.87 -2.19
C GLU A 310 24.21 25.67 -1.84
N LYS A 311 23.29 25.82 -2.81
CA LYS A 311 21.99 26.49 -2.62
C LYS A 311 20.88 25.53 -2.25
N ALA A 312 21.15 24.24 -2.01
CA ALA A 312 20.13 23.27 -1.63
C ALA A 312 19.56 23.55 -0.23
N THR A 313 18.25 23.45 -0.11
CA THR A 313 17.54 23.36 1.16
C THR A 313 16.65 22.12 1.10
N ILE A 314 16.95 21.15 1.97
CA ILE A 314 16.15 19.93 2.12
C ILE A 314 15.03 20.23 3.11
N VAL A 315 13.79 19.99 2.69
CA VAL A 315 12.60 20.23 3.49
C VAL A 315 11.92 18.91 3.78
N LEU A 316 11.82 18.58 5.07
CA LEU A 316 11.08 17.43 5.56
C LEU A 316 9.81 17.89 6.26
N LEU A 317 8.70 17.21 5.99
CA LEU A 317 7.42 17.50 6.64
C LEU A 317 7.23 16.57 7.83
N ALA A 318 7.02 17.16 9.01
CA ALA A 318 6.74 16.45 10.25
C ALA A 318 5.30 16.68 10.73
N SER A 319 4.86 15.87 11.68
CA SER A 319 3.55 15.94 12.34
C SER A 319 3.74 15.71 13.84
N ASP A 320 2.92 16.32 14.68
CA ASP A 320 3.01 16.19 16.14
C ASP A 320 2.78 14.74 16.59
N THR A 321 2.03 13.97 15.80
CA THR A 321 1.85 12.52 15.97
C THR A 321 3.12 11.69 15.74
N GLN A 322 4.23 12.32 15.31
CA GLN A 322 5.51 11.67 15.02
C GLN A 322 6.66 12.28 15.84
N ILE A 323 6.35 12.90 16.98
CA ILE A 323 7.31 13.65 17.79
C ILE A 323 8.57 12.86 18.13
N VAL A 324 8.43 11.58 18.49
CA VAL A 324 9.56 10.68 18.81
C VAL A 324 10.49 10.52 17.60
N TRP A 325 9.94 10.35 16.40
CA TRP A 325 10.72 10.22 15.17
C TRP A 325 11.36 11.54 14.76
N MET A 326 10.64 12.64 14.96
CA MET A 326 11.15 13.99 14.70
C MET A 326 12.36 14.30 15.59
N GLU A 327 12.31 13.99 16.87
CA GLU A 327 13.44 14.19 17.79
C GLU A 327 14.63 13.31 17.43
N LYS A 328 14.40 12.02 17.15
CA LYS A 328 15.45 11.10 16.73
C LYS A 328 16.15 11.58 15.45
N LEU A 329 15.39 12.01 14.44
CA LEU A 329 15.95 12.53 13.19
C LEU A 329 16.66 13.86 13.39
N ARG A 330 16.10 14.79 14.17
CA ARG A 330 16.79 16.05 14.50
C ARG A 330 18.14 15.79 15.16
N ARG A 331 18.20 14.87 16.12
CA ARG A 331 19.46 14.50 16.77
C ARG A 331 20.44 13.88 15.78
N ARG A 332 20.00 12.90 14.98
CA ARG A 332 20.83 12.23 13.96
C ARG A 332 21.37 13.23 12.94
N PHE A 333 20.50 14.10 12.43
CA PHE A 333 20.88 15.09 11.42
C PHE A 333 21.77 16.18 11.98
N ARG A 334 21.61 16.59 13.25
CA ARG A 334 22.54 17.56 13.86
C ARG A 334 23.95 16.99 13.95
N GLN A 335 24.07 15.70 14.26
CA GLN A 335 25.36 15.01 14.28
C GLN A 335 25.96 14.88 12.88
N ARG A 336 25.14 14.56 11.86
CA ARG A 336 25.63 14.31 10.48
C ARG A 336 25.87 15.58 9.66
N PHE A 337 24.97 16.56 9.76
CA PHE A 337 24.91 17.75 8.89
C PHE A 337 25.13 19.07 9.66
N GLY A 338 25.26 19.03 10.99
CA GLY A 338 25.42 20.23 11.82
C GLY A 338 24.09 20.96 12.07
N ARG A 339 23.78 21.98 11.27
CA ARG A 339 22.61 22.85 11.52
C ARG A 339 21.35 22.24 10.88
N VAL A 340 20.34 21.96 11.70
CA VAL A 340 19.06 21.32 11.33
C VAL A 340 17.88 22.06 11.93
#